data_AF-A0AAE1AMB1-F1
#
_entry.id   AF-A0AAE1AMB1-F1
#
_cell.length_a   1.000
_cell.length_b   1.000
_cell.length_c   1.000
_cell.angle_alpha   90.00
_cell.angle_beta   90.00
_cell.angle_gamma   90.00
#
_symmetry.space_group_name_H-M   'P 1'
#
loop_
_entity.id
_entity.type
_entity.pdbx_description
1 polymer ?
#
loop_
_entity_poly.entity_id
_entity_poly.type
_entity_poly.pdbx_seq_one_letter_code
_entity_poly.pdbx_strand_id
1 'polypeptide(L)'
;MLRESKVSEDKEFKEFQTILVAAGVVESQGQDIPSSSVPSSRKSLDDLFAPIQPLKNKKGTFSKKNTSLTMVSPLISIGDGSEGSDDDDDNDKDEKMDEDNKKSDKESEESEAEDGIDEDTATEADENTNYDEGMDLDEERRVYERMKEERLNVQFPDEVDTPLDHPARVRFARYRGMDSFHNTYWDPKEMLPYDYARIYRVSKHHYKRLKKISVKALEDNEDSDNLMAEPGNFVIIYLKDVPKAFMDFHKTGIPVALFGLFKNEHKMTLVSAMIARIPNFKAPVKAKDPLVFQIGFRRFSTCPIFSEHAHQNKFKMERFLPQKGFIVASMYAPIMFAPAPVLVFRENVMQKYDLVAKGSLLPLDTDRIIIKRVVLSGAPFKINKKTVTVRYMFFNREDIDYYKPIELRTKWGKRGHIKQALGTHGHMKCAFNAHLRSDDTILMNLYKRVFPKWSFDPHVTILPPAIAEIEKEDDEEEVEEMIENAEKREGEAYQLFD
;
A
#
# COMPACT_ATOMS: atom_id res chain seq x y z
N MET A 1 42.13 -2.76 -47.04
CA MET A 1 40.78 -2.87 -46.44
C MET A 1 40.79 -3.18 -44.94
N LEU A 2 41.12 -4.38 -44.43
CA LEU A 2 41.08 -4.66 -42.97
C LEU A 2 42.21 -4.02 -42.12
N ARG A 3 43.29 -3.56 -42.75
CA ARG A 3 44.38 -2.82 -42.05
C ARG A 3 44.15 -1.30 -42.05
N GLU A 4 43.37 -0.77 -42.98
CA GLU A 4 43.06 0.66 -43.05
C GLU A 4 41.94 1.04 -42.06
N SER A 5 41.00 0.13 -41.81
CA SER A 5 39.93 0.34 -40.82
C SER A 5 40.43 0.36 -39.38
N LYS A 6 41.45 -0.43 -39.03
CA LYS A 6 42.06 -0.40 -37.70
C LYS A 6 42.84 0.90 -37.44
N VAL A 7 43.48 1.44 -38.48
CA VAL A 7 44.23 2.70 -38.37
C VAL A 7 43.28 3.92 -38.27
N SER A 8 42.08 3.86 -38.84
CA SER A 8 41.06 4.90 -38.65
C SER A 8 40.44 4.87 -37.25
N GLU A 9 40.13 3.68 -36.72
CA GLU A 9 39.55 3.52 -35.38
C GLU A 9 40.53 3.99 -34.27
N ASP A 10 41.82 3.70 -34.40
CA ASP A 10 42.84 4.17 -33.44
C ASP A 10 43.06 5.68 -33.46
N LYS A 11 42.74 6.34 -34.58
CA LYS A 11 42.87 7.80 -34.75
C LYS A 11 41.67 8.52 -34.14
N GLU A 12 40.46 8.00 -34.36
CA GLU A 12 39.22 8.50 -33.75
C GLU A 12 39.23 8.32 -32.23
N PHE A 13 39.80 7.22 -31.72
CA PHE A 13 39.92 6.98 -30.28
C PHE A 13 40.88 7.98 -29.60
N LYS A 14 41.97 8.36 -30.26
CA LYS A 14 42.90 9.38 -29.75
C LYS A 14 42.32 10.79 -29.79
N GLU A 15 41.55 11.13 -30.82
CA GLU A 15 40.81 12.40 -30.86
C GLU A 15 39.75 12.46 -29.74
N PHE A 16 39.05 11.35 -29.47
CA PHE A 16 38.06 11.27 -28.39
C PHE A 16 38.69 11.42 -26.99
N GLN A 17 39.86 10.80 -26.76
CA GLN A 17 40.62 11.00 -25.52
C GLN A 17 41.09 12.46 -25.35
N THR A 18 41.51 13.10 -26.44
CA THR A 18 41.94 14.51 -26.42
C THR A 18 40.78 15.44 -26.07
N ILE A 19 39.59 15.16 -26.58
CA ILE A 19 38.36 15.90 -26.26
C ILE A 19 37.94 15.71 -24.80
N LEU A 20 38.05 14.49 -24.25
CA LEU A 20 37.75 14.20 -22.84
C LEU A 20 38.70 14.90 -21.86
N VAL A 21 39.97 15.02 -22.22
CA VAL A 21 40.98 15.75 -21.43
C VAL A 21 40.75 17.26 -21.53
N ALA A 22 40.43 17.79 -22.72
CA ALA A 22 40.08 19.21 -22.91
C ALA A 22 38.77 19.60 -22.19
N ALA A 23 37.84 18.65 -22.02
CA ALA A 23 36.59 18.83 -21.29
C ALA A 23 36.73 18.65 -19.76
N GLY A 24 37.93 18.33 -19.24
CA GLY A 24 38.20 18.20 -17.81
C GLY A 24 37.55 16.99 -17.13
N VAL A 25 37.21 15.95 -17.88
CA VAL A 25 36.48 14.76 -17.37
C VAL A 25 37.45 13.68 -16.83
N VAL A 26 38.75 13.78 -17.13
CA VAL A 26 39.79 12.82 -16.69
C VAL A 26 41.02 13.57 -16.17
N GLU A 27 41.43 13.31 -14.92
CA GLU A 27 42.69 13.79 -14.35
C GLU A 27 43.88 12.97 -14.89
N SER A 28 44.87 13.63 -15.47
CA SER A 28 46.12 13.01 -15.91
C SER A 28 47.05 12.78 -14.73
N GLN A 29 47.40 11.52 -14.44
CA GLN A 29 48.54 11.20 -13.60
C GLN A 29 49.83 11.75 -14.24
N GLY A 30 50.69 12.34 -13.41
CA GLY A 30 51.67 13.34 -13.81
C GLY A 30 52.85 12.88 -14.66
N GLN A 31 53.32 13.80 -15.49
CA GLN A 31 54.72 14.02 -15.84
C GLN A 31 54.89 15.48 -16.27
N ASP A 32 55.92 16.13 -15.74
CA ASP A 32 56.22 17.57 -15.82
C ASP A 32 56.62 18.07 -17.23
N ILE A 33 56.61 19.42 -17.37
CA ILE A 33 57.35 20.32 -18.31
C ILE A 33 56.53 20.91 -19.50
N PRO A 34 56.65 22.21 -19.90
CA PRO A 34 56.67 23.48 -19.16
C PRO A 34 55.65 24.53 -19.71
N SER A 35 55.59 25.68 -19.04
CA SER A 35 54.69 26.82 -19.28
C SER A 35 55.00 27.67 -20.52
N SER A 36 54.05 27.75 -21.47
CA SER A 36 53.66 28.92 -22.28
C SER A 36 52.46 28.47 -23.13
N SER A 37 51.25 29.02 -23.10
CA SER A 37 50.84 30.40 -23.33
C SER A 37 49.37 30.57 -22.89
N VAL A 38 49.08 31.59 -22.07
CA VAL A 38 47.73 31.99 -21.64
C VAL A 38 47.23 33.14 -22.53
N PRO A 39 45.93 33.14 -22.90
CA PRO A 39 45.10 34.36 -22.74
C PRO A 39 43.77 33.99 -22.04
N SER A 40 43.51 34.40 -20.80
CA SER A 40 43.01 35.72 -20.36
C SER A 40 41.60 36.08 -20.90
N SER A 41 40.56 35.55 -20.25
CA SER A 41 39.38 36.33 -19.82
C SER A 41 38.46 35.48 -18.94
N ARG A 42 38.59 35.59 -17.61
CA ARG A 42 37.62 35.08 -16.64
C ARG A 42 36.50 36.12 -16.48
N LYS A 43 35.24 35.71 -16.61
CA LYS A 43 34.08 36.42 -16.02
C LYS A 43 33.55 35.56 -14.87
N SER A 44 33.30 36.21 -13.73
CA SER A 44 32.94 35.64 -12.44
C SER A 44 31.51 35.11 -12.40
N LEU A 45 31.29 34.20 -11.44
CA LEU A 45 30.12 33.34 -11.23
C LEU A 45 28.95 34.02 -10.47
N ASP A 46 28.88 35.35 -10.47
CA ASP A 46 27.91 36.11 -9.66
C ASP A 46 26.70 36.64 -10.45
N ASP A 47 26.62 36.40 -11.77
CA ASP A 47 25.53 36.90 -12.64
C ASP A 47 24.38 35.89 -12.88
N LEU A 48 24.35 34.75 -12.18
CA LEU A 48 23.34 33.69 -12.40
C LEU A 48 22.19 33.65 -11.37
N PHE A 49 22.08 34.63 -10.47
CA PHE A 49 20.98 34.69 -9.51
C PHE A 49 20.40 36.10 -9.37
N ALA A 50 19.41 36.41 -10.22
CA ALA A 50 18.47 37.52 -9.99
C ALA A 50 17.00 37.03 -10.06
N PRO A 51 16.07 37.56 -9.25
CA PRO A 51 14.73 36.99 -9.08
C PRO A 51 13.76 37.43 -10.18
N ILE A 52 12.95 36.49 -10.67
CA ILE A 52 11.90 36.72 -11.68
C ILE A 52 10.69 37.42 -11.03
N GLN A 53 10.31 38.60 -11.55
CA GLN A 53 9.07 39.31 -11.21
C GLN A 53 7.95 39.06 -12.26
N PRO A 54 6.65 39.17 -11.88
CA PRO A 54 5.53 38.68 -12.68
C PRO A 54 5.14 39.59 -13.87
N LEU A 55 4.80 38.96 -14.99
CA LEU A 55 4.34 39.61 -16.22
C LEU A 55 2.92 40.18 -16.08
N LYS A 56 2.76 41.45 -16.46
CA LYS A 56 1.50 42.20 -16.51
C LYS A 56 0.71 41.92 -17.79
N ASN A 57 -0.60 41.74 -17.63
CA ASN A 57 -1.62 41.65 -18.67
C ASN A 57 -1.63 42.88 -19.60
N LYS A 58 -1.70 42.65 -20.91
CA LYS A 58 -2.07 43.67 -21.91
C LYS A 58 -3.49 43.44 -22.44
N LYS A 59 -4.26 44.51 -22.40
CA LYS A 59 -5.63 44.67 -22.91
C LYS A 59 -5.63 44.62 -24.45
N GLY A 60 -6.63 43.96 -25.02
CA GLY A 60 -7.05 44.10 -26.41
C GLY A 60 -8.58 44.18 -26.47
N THR A 61 -9.10 45.18 -27.17
CA THR A 61 -10.51 45.61 -27.20
C THR A 61 -11.14 45.45 -28.58
N PHE A 62 -12.49 45.34 -28.59
CA PHE A 62 -13.48 45.46 -29.70
C PHE A 62 -13.67 44.21 -30.61
N SER A 63 -14.86 43.83 -31.09
CA SER A 63 -16.16 44.52 -31.26
C SER A 63 -17.34 43.52 -31.36
N LYS A 64 -18.55 44.05 -31.19
CA LYS A 64 -19.91 43.47 -31.17
C LYS A 64 -20.42 42.92 -32.51
N LYS A 65 -21.35 41.95 -32.44
CA LYS A 65 -22.60 41.76 -33.24
C LYS A 65 -23.40 40.61 -32.57
N ASN A 66 -24.41 40.91 -31.76
CA ASN A 66 -25.86 40.89 -32.07
C ASN A 66 -26.39 39.62 -32.76
N THR A 67 -27.14 38.80 -32.01
CA THR A 67 -28.46 38.25 -32.40
C THR A 67 -29.24 37.71 -31.16
N SER A 68 -30.41 38.31 -30.94
CA SER A 68 -31.69 37.85 -30.33
C SER A 68 -31.79 36.44 -29.73
N LEU A 69 -32.16 36.31 -28.44
CA LEU A 69 -33.53 36.15 -27.89
C LEU A 69 -34.19 34.78 -28.16
N THR A 70 -34.34 33.95 -27.11
CA THR A 70 -35.64 33.48 -26.59
C THR A 70 -35.43 32.75 -25.26
N MET A 71 -36.25 33.13 -24.28
CA MET A 71 -36.36 32.57 -22.93
C MET A 71 -37.44 31.49 -22.94
N VAL A 72 -37.20 30.31 -22.35
CA VAL A 72 -38.26 29.47 -21.77
C VAL A 72 -37.67 28.64 -20.61
N SER A 73 -38.17 28.89 -19.40
CA SER A 73 -38.17 27.97 -18.26
C SER A 73 -39.54 27.29 -18.20
N PRO A 74 -39.68 26.04 -17.75
CA PRO A 74 -40.96 25.54 -17.28
C PRO A 74 -41.02 25.59 -15.75
N LEU A 75 -41.93 26.44 -15.28
CA LEU A 75 -42.53 26.44 -13.96
C LEU A 75 -43.67 25.40 -14.00
N ILE A 76 -43.74 24.47 -13.05
CA ILE A 76 -44.96 23.69 -12.79
C ILE A 76 -45.26 23.83 -11.29
N SER A 77 -46.37 24.51 -11.00
CA SER A 77 -47.02 24.59 -9.71
C SER A 77 -48.53 24.67 -9.96
N ILE A 78 -49.27 23.65 -9.54
CA ILE A 78 -50.72 23.58 -9.27
C ILE A 78 -50.79 22.46 -8.19
N GLY A 79 -51.07 22.70 -6.89
CA GLY A 79 -52.34 23.13 -6.27
C GLY A 79 -53.37 21.99 -6.34
N ASP A 80 -54.20 21.62 -5.37
CA ASP A 80 -54.47 21.89 -3.95
C ASP A 80 -55.57 20.86 -3.55
N GLY A 81 -55.83 20.66 -2.26
CA GLY A 81 -57.03 19.95 -1.73
C GLY A 81 -56.71 18.59 -1.09
N SER A 82 -56.74 18.36 0.24
CA SER A 82 -57.63 18.72 1.36
C SER A 82 -58.52 17.53 1.76
N GLU A 83 -58.60 17.34 3.09
CA GLU A 83 -59.59 16.56 3.85
C GLU A 83 -59.40 15.03 3.82
N GLY A 84 -59.45 14.30 4.93
CA GLY A 84 -59.78 14.65 6.30
C GLY A 84 -60.01 13.36 7.10
N SER A 85 -60.17 13.54 8.42
CA SER A 85 -60.78 12.63 9.42
C SER A 85 -60.08 11.30 9.72
N ASP A 86 -60.00 10.83 10.97
CA ASP A 86 -60.32 11.35 12.31
C ASP A 86 -59.97 10.19 13.28
N ASP A 87 -59.98 10.50 14.58
CA ASP A 87 -60.27 9.58 15.69
C ASP A 87 -59.16 8.58 16.10
N ASP A 88 -58.76 8.41 17.37
CA ASP A 88 -59.46 8.68 18.62
C ASP A 88 -58.51 8.68 19.85
N ASP A 89 -58.77 9.61 20.76
CA ASP A 89 -58.97 9.44 22.22
C ASP A 89 -57.93 8.80 23.17
N ASP A 90 -57.36 9.70 23.99
CA ASP A 90 -57.66 9.90 25.42
C ASP A 90 -57.12 8.99 26.55
N ASN A 91 -56.53 9.74 27.50
CA ASN A 91 -56.61 9.67 28.96
C ASN A 91 -55.72 8.72 29.79
N ASP A 92 -54.79 9.38 30.48
CA ASP A 92 -54.62 9.42 31.94
C ASP A 92 -54.59 8.11 32.73
N LYS A 93 -53.46 7.89 33.43
CA LYS A 93 -53.41 8.04 34.89
C LYS A 93 -52.00 7.89 35.47
N ASP A 94 -51.73 8.79 36.40
CA ASP A 94 -50.64 8.81 37.37
C ASP A 94 -50.53 7.51 38.19
N GLU A 95 -49.32 7.21 38.68
CA GLU A 95 -49.11 7.01 40.12
C GLU A 95 -47.61 7.15 40.48
N LYS A 96 -47.32 8.14 41.34
CA LYS A 96 -46.11 8.25 42.17
C LYS A 96 -46.44 7.74 43.58
N MET A 97 -45.50 7.07 44.23
CA MET A 97 -45.10 7.19 45.65
C MET A 97 -43.77 6.41 45.79
N ASP A 98 -42.61 7.00 46.04
CA ASP A 98 -42.07 7.66 47.25
C ASP A 98 -41.79 6.72 48.44
N GLU A 99 -40.49 6.72 48.83
CA GLU A 99 -39.90 6.68 50.19
C GLU A 99 -40.17 5.44 51.08
N ASP A 100 -39.24 4.84 51.85
CA ASP A 100 -38.14 5.44 52.59
C ASP A 100 -37.23 4.34 53.23
N ASN A 101 -35.90 4.54 53.16
CA ASN A 101 -34.97 4.67 54.29
C ASN A 101 -34.76 3.54 55.33
N LYS A 102 -33.51 3.01 55.43
CA LYS A 102 -32.69 3.02 56.67
C LYS A 102 -31.26 2.44 56.52
N LYS A 103 -30.28 3.35 56.64
CA LYS A 103 -28.95 3.30 57.31
C LYS A 103 -28.22 1.94 57.49
N SER A 104 -26.95 1.89 57.07
CA SER A 104 -25.81 2.13 57.99
C SER A 104 -24.46 2.20 57.25
N ASP A 105 -23.64 3.16 57.66
CA ASP A 105 -22.28 3.44 57.17
C ASP A 105 -21.27 2.36 57.60
N LYS A 106 -20.29 2.05 56.71
CA LYS A 106 -18.88 1.86 57.08
C LYS A 106 -17.96 1.84 55.85
N GLU A 107 -16.78 2.41 56.08
CA GLU A 107 -15.73 2.83 55.14
C GLU A 107 -14.89 1.70 54.53
N SER A 108 -14.05 2.10 53.56
CA SER A 108 -12.74 1.56 53.14
C SER A 108 -12.65 0.50 52.01
N GLU A 109 -12.16 1.02 50.87
CA GLU A 109 -11.02 0.58 50.04
C GLU A 109 -10.96 -0.81 49.37
N GLU A 110 -10.85 -0.73 48.04
CA GLU A 110 -10.16 -1.57 47.03
C GLU A 110 -9.86 -3.05 47.32
N SER A 111 -10.40 -3.93 46.47
CA SER A 111 -9.67 -5.09 45.97
C SER A 111 -10.21 -5.56 44.62
N GLU A 112 -9.28 -5.85 43.72
CA GLU A 112 -9.42 -6.30 42.34
C GLU A 112 -10.24 -7.59 42.23
N ALA A 113 -11.12 -7.65 41.21
CA ALA A 113 -11.80 -8.87 40.80
C ALA A 113 -11.01 -9.50 39.65
N GLU A 114 -10.16 -10.48 39.99
CA GLU A 114 -9.72 -11.53 39.08
C GLU A 114 -10.94 -12.38 38.70
N ASP A 115 -11.32 -12.35 37.42
CA ASP A 115 -12.27 -13.32 36.87
C ASP A 115 -11.54 -14.65 36.66
N GLY A 116 -11.99 -15.67 37.40
CA GLY A 116 -11.43 -17.00 37.48
C GLY A 116 -11.41 -17.73 36.14
N ILE A 117 -10.23 -18.29 35.83
CA ILE A 117 -10.08 -19.36 34.87
C ILE A 117 -10.08 -20.66 35.67
N ASP A 118 -11.07 -21.51 35.38
CA ASP A 118 -11.18 -22.86 35.92
C ASP A 118 -9.91 -23.67 35.59
N GLU A 119 -9.14 -23.94 36.64
CA GLU A 119 -7.98 -24.81 36.65
C GLU A 119 -8.47 -26.25 36.88
N ASP A 120 -8.64 -27.02 35.80
CA ASP A 120 -8.55 -28.48 35.83
C ASP A 120 -8.43 -29.04 34.40
N THR A 121 -7.21 -29.00 33.86
CA THR A 121 -6.80 -29.92 32.79
C THR A 121 -5.43 -30.44 33.16
N ALA A 122 -5.42 -31.57 33.88
CA ALA A 122 -4.25 -32.39 34.06
C ALA A 122 -3.76 -32.81 32.66
N THR A 123 -2.75 -32.12 32.15
CA THR A 123 -2.00 -32.54 30.98
C THR A 123 -0.89 -33.44 31.48
N GLU A 124 -0.94 -34.70 31.06
CA GLU A 124 0.17 -35.63 31.23
C GLU A 124 1.40 -35.00 30.56
N ALA A 125 2.40 -34.67 31.37
CA ALA A 125 3.66 -34.13 30.91
C ALA A 125 4.41 -35.25 30.18
N ASP A 126 4.26 -35.27 28.85
CA ASP A 126 5.10 -36.07 27.98
C ASP A 126 6.55 -35.55 28.13
N GLU A 127 7.46 -36.42 28.60
CA GLU A 127 8.87 -36.10 28.91
C GLU A 127 9.72 -35.86 27.65
N ASN A 128 9.21 -35.08 26.68
CA ASN A 128 9.96 -34.72 25.48
C ASN A 128 10.71 -33.39 25.72
N THR A 129 11.80 -33.47 26.48
CA THR A 129 12.65 -32.35 26.95
C THR A 129 13.42 -31.59 25.85
N ASN A 130 13.12 -31.81 24.57
CA ASN A 130 13.84 -31.23 23.42
C ASN A 130 13.01 -30.25 22.56
N TYR A 131 11.83 -29.81 23.00
CA TYR A 131 11.02 -28.84 22.23
C TYR A 131 11.67 -27.45 22.09
N ASP A 132 12.52 -27.07 23.05
CA ASP A 132 13.14 -25.74 23.11
C ASP A 132 14.38 -25.58 22.23
N GLU A 133 15.02 -26.67 21.78
CA GLU A 133 16.29 -26.60 21.04
C GLU A 133 16.13 -26.22 19.56
N GLY A 134 14.91 -26.26 19.02
CA GLY A 134 14.60 -25.93 17.63
C GLY A 134 13.75 -24.66 17.40
N MET A 135 13.22 -24.04 18.47
CA MET A 135 12.39 -22.83 18.34
C MET A 135 13.23 -21.56 18.41
N ASP A 136 13.31 -20.82 17.29
CA ASP A 136 13.86 -19.46 17.29
C ASP A 136 12.87 -18.49 17.95
N LEU A 137 13.01 -18.32 19.27
CA LEU A 137 12.20 -17.43 20.10
C LEU A 137 12.11 -16.00 19.55
N ASP A 138 13.15 -15.52 18.86
CA ASP A 138 13.15 -14.18 18.28
C ASP A 138 12.24 -14.09 17.05
N GLU A 139 12.17 -15.14 16.24
CA GLU A 139 11.28 -15.21 15.10
C GLU A 139 9.81 -15.34 15.54
N GLU A 140 9.54 -16.20 16.52
CA GLU A 140 8.20 -16.34 17.11
C GLU A 140 7.71 -15.03 17.71
N ARG A 141 8.57 -14.33 18.47
CA ARG A 141 8.28 -13.00 19.01
C ARG A 141 7.89 -12.02 17.91
N ARG A 142 8.63 -11.98 16.79
CA ARG A 142 8.32 -11.08 15.65
C ARG A 142 6.99 -11.44 15.00
N VAL A 143 6.66 -12.72 14.86
CA VAL A 143 5.38 -13.17 14.30
C VAL A 143 4.23 -12.77 15.24
N TYR A 144 4.39 -13.00 16.53
CA TYR A 144 3.42 -12.63 17.55
C TYR A 144 3.17 -11.11 17.59
N GLU A 145 4.25 -10.30 17.54
CA GLU A 145 4.16 -8.84 17.46
C GLU A 145 3.40 -8.39 16.20
N ARG A 146 3.66 -9.00 15.03
CA ARG A 146 2.90 -8.70 13.80
C ARG A 146 1.42 -9.05 13.93
N MET A 147 1.08 -10.17 14.58
CA MET A 147 -0.32 -10.53 14.83
C MET A 147 -0.99 -9.52 15.76
N LYS A 148 -0.29 -9.08 16.81
CA LYS A 148 -0.77 -8.02 17.71
C LYS A 148 -0.97 -6.70 16.97
N GLU A 149 -0.04 -6.29 16.11
CA GLU A 149 -0.16 -5.09 15.28
C GLU A 149 -1.36 -5.16 14.31
N GLU A 150 -1.63 -6.32 13.69
CA GLU A 150 -2.78 -6.48 12.79
C GLU A 150 -4.10 -6.34 13.57
N ARG A 151 -4.23 -7.01 14.74
CA ARG A 151 -5.41 -6.88 15.62
C ARG A 151 -5.63 -5.44 16.06
N LEU A 152 -4.56 -4.77 16.51
CA LEU A 152 -4.61 -3.36 16.88
C LEU A 152 -5.00 -2.46 15.70
N ASN A 153 -4.53 -2.74 14.49
CA ASN A 153 -4.90 -1.97 13.31
C ASN A 153 -6.38 -2.15 12.91
N VAL A 154 -6.96 -3.33 13.16
CA VAL A 154 -8.40 -3.58 12.96
C VAL A 154 -9.23 -2.79 13.97
N GLN A 155 -8.81 -2.78 15.25
CA GLN A 155 -9.54 -2.07 16.31
C GLN A 155 -9.35 -0.54 16.24
N PHE A 156 -8.13 -0.09 15.92
CA PHE A 156 -7.70 1.30 15.91
C PHE A 156 -6.99 1.63 14.59
N PRO A 157 -7.75 1.91 13.51
CA PRO A 157 -7.18 2.08 12.18
C PRO A 157 -6.37 3.37 12.06
N ASP A 158 -5.09 3.22 11.70
CA ASP A 158 -4.11 4.32 11.51
C ASP A 158 -3.86 5.21 12.74
N GLU A 159 -4.28 4.80 13.94
CA GLU A 159 -3.99 5.52 15.17
C GLU A 159 -2.50 5.39 15.51
N VAL A 160 -1.86 6.51 15.85
CA VAL A 160 -0.44 6.58 16.22
C VAL A 160 -0.27 7.60 17.33
N ASP A 161 0.39 7.19 18.40
CA ASP A 161 0.69 8.06 19.52
C ASP A 161 1.73 9.12 19.16
N THR A 162 1.53 10.35 19.65
CA THR A 162 2.52 11.42 19.53
C THR A 162 3.72 11.11 20.41
N PRO A 163 4.95 11.34 19.90
CA PRO A 163 6.14 11.06 20.68
C PRO A 163 6.31 12.14 21.76
N LEU A 164 6.87 11.76 22.92
CA LEU A 164 7.22 12.71 23.98
C LEU A 164 8.55 13.41 23.69
N ASP A 165 9.51 12.70 23.10
CA ASP A 165 10.89 13.16 22.94
C ASP A 165 11.09 14.19 21.82
N HIS A 166 10.19 14.21 20.84
CA HIS A 166 10.32 15.03 19.64
C HIS A 166 9.05 15.86 19.39
N PRO A 167 9.18 17.13 18.97
CA PRO A 167 8.02 17.92 18.59
C PRO A 167 7.22 17.25 17.47
N ALA A 168 5.89 17.22 17.62
CA ALA A 168 5.00 16.58 16.66
C ALA A 168 5.12 17.21 15.26
N ARG A 169 5.35 18.53 15.19
CA ARG A 169 5.58 19.24 13.93
C ARG A 169 6.77 18.70 13.13
N VAL A 170 7.81 18.22 13.81
CA VAL A 170 9.02 17.68 13.17
C VAL A 170 8.77 16.25 12.70
N ARG A 171 8.21 15.40 13.57
CA ARG A 171 7.87 14.01 13.22
C ARG A 171 6.88 13.92 12.05
N PHE A 172 5.91 14.84 12.01
CA PHE A 172 4.86 14.87 10.98
C PHE A 172 5.01 16.03 10.00
N ALA A 173 6.20 16.59 9.80
CA ALA A 173 6.46 17.74 8.93
C ALA A 173 5.97 17.54 7.48
N ARG A 174 6.06 16.31 6.97
CA ARG A 174 5.63 15.94 5.60
C ARG A 174 4.13 15.68 5.46
N TYR A 175 3.38 15.77 6.56
CA TYR A 175 1.94 15.54 6.55
C TYR A 175 1.20 16.87 6.48
N ARG A 176 0.00 16.83 5.89
CA ARG A 176 -0.94 17.95 5.86
C ARG A 176 -2.32 17.52 6.32
N GLY A 177 -3.05 18.46 6.92
CA GLY A 177 -4.48 18.31 7.17
C GLY A 177 -5.27 18.45 5.86
N MET A 178 -6.41 17.78 5.77
CA MET A 178 -7.37 17.96 4.70
C MET A 178 -8.78 17.91 5.29
N ASP A 179 -9.66 18.79 4.83
CA ASP A 179 -11.06 18.84 5.28
C ASP A 179 -11.82 17.59 4.81
N SER A 180 -11.68 17.22 3.53
CA SER A 180 -12.34 16.05 2.96
C SER A 180 -11.39 15.21 2.13
N PHE A 181 -11.26 13.93 2.49
CA PHE A 181 -10.44 12.99 1.73
C PHE A 181 -10.90 12.81 0.29
N HIS A 182 -12.19 13.00 -0.02
CA HIS A 182 -12.73 12.81 -1.37
C HIS A 182 -12.65 14.10 -2.20
N ASN A 183 -13.04 15.24 -1.62
CA ASN A 183 -13.21 16.48 -2.39
C ASN A 183 -11.92 17.30 -2.55
N THR A 184 -11.00 17.26 -1.58
CA THR A 184 -9.80 18.11 -1.59
C THR A 184 -8.83 17.72 -2.71
N TYR A 185 -8.50 18.62 -3.63
CA TYR A 185 -7.57 18.32 -4.72
C TYR A 185 -6.16 17.96 -4.21
N TRP A 186 -5.52 16.97 -4.84
CA TRP A 186 -4.13 16.59 -4.59
C TRP A 186 -3.40 16.52 -5.93
N ASP A 187 -2.29 17.25 -6.08
CA ASP A 187 -1.52 17.26 -7.32
C ASP A 187 -0.70 15.95 -7.48
N PRO A 188 -0.91 15.16 -8.56
CA PRO A 188 -0.13 13.97 -8.85
C PRO A 188 1.36 14.22 -9.10
N LYS A 189 1.80 15.47 -9.29
CA LYS A 189 3.20 15.81 -9.57
C LYS A 189 3.92 16.46 -8.38
N GLU A 190 3.24 16.59 -7.25
CA GLU A 190 3.81 17.12 -6.02
C GLU A 190 4.78 16.11 -5.36
N MET A 191 5.97 16.58 -4.97
CA MET A 191 6.98 15.84 -4.17
C MET A 191 7.35 14.45 -4.75
N LEU A 192 7.57 14.38 -6.06
CA LEU A 192 7.97 13.16 -6.76
C LEU A 192 9.36 12.68 -6.31
N PRO A 193 9.54 11.39 -5.98
CA PRO A 193 10.86 10.81 -5.70
C PRO A 193 11.77 10.79 -6.94
N TYR A 194 13.08 10.66 -6.73
CA TYR A 194 14.04 10.48 -7.82
C TYR A 194 13.71 9.26 -8.70
N ASP A 195 13.21 8.17 -8.10
CA ASP A 195 12.81 6.96 -8.82
C ASP A 195 11.73 7.22 -9.90
N TYR A 196 10.88 8.23 -9.70
CA TYR A 196 9.86 8.62 -10.68
C TYR A 196 10.42 9.28 -11.95
N ALA A 197 11.70 9.63 -11.97
CA ALA A 197 12.40 10.08 -13.18
C ALA A 197 12.86 8.90 -14.05
N ARG A 198 13.08 7.71 -13.45
CA ARG A 198 13.60 6.51 -14.14
C ARG A 198 12.50 5.71 -14.83
N ILE A 199 11.25 5.87 -14.41
CA ILE A 199 10.11 5.10 -14.91
C ILE A 199 9.53 5.68 -16.21
N TYR A 200 9.01 4.80 -17.05
CA TYR A 200 8.19 5.17 -18.19
C TYR A 200 6.81 5.62 -17.73
N ARG A 201 6.46 6.88 -18.02
CA ARG A 201 5.22 7.51 -17.57
C ARG A 201 4.07 7.17 -18.50
N VAL A 202 3.03 6.56 -17.95
CA VAL A 202 1.82 6.19 -18.68
C VAL A 202 0.63 6.71 -17.89
N SER A 203 -0.08 7.65 -18.49
CA SER A 203 -1.37 8.09 -17.97
C SER A 203 -2.46 7.09 -18.36
N LYS A 204 -3.48 6.96 -17.52
CA LYS A 204 -4.65 6.09 -17.73
C LYS A 204 -5.29 6.22 -19.13
N HIS A 205 -5.36 7.44 -19.68
CA HIS A 205 -5.90 7.71 -21.02
C HIS A 205 -4.98 7.19 -22.14
N HIS A 206 -3.67 7.29 -21.95
CA HIS A 206 -2.67 6.83 -22.91
C HIS A 206 -2.49 5.31 -22.88
N TYR A 207 -2.77 4.65 -21.76
CA TYR A 207 -2.63 3.19 -21.64
C TYR A 207 -3.43 2.41 -22.71
N LYS A 208 -4.70 2.77 -22.93
CA LYS A 208 -5.54 2.09 -23.94
C LYS A 208 -4.96 2.23 -25.35
N ARG A 209 -4.45 3.43 -25.68
CA ARG A 209 -3.80 3.69 -26.97
C ARG A 209 -2.49 2.94 -27.09
N LEU A 210 -1.66 2.95 -26.04
CA LEU A 210 -0.39 2.23 -25.99
C LEU A 210 -0.60 0.72 -26.21
N LYS A 211 -1.55 0.12 -25.49
CA LYS A 211 -1.91 -1.28 -25.67
C LYS A 211 -2.33 -1.59 -27.11
N LYS A 212 -3.22 -0.77 -27.70
CA LYS A 212 -3.67 -0.95 -29.09
C LYS A 212 -2.51 -0.85 -30.09
N ILE A 213 -1.62 0.12 -29.93
CA ILE A 213 -0.44 0.28 -30.80
C ILE A 213 0.49 -0.92 -30.66
N SER A 214 0.73 -1.39 -29.43
CA SER A 214 1.60 -2.54 -29.20
C SER A 214 1.05 -3.84 -29.79
N VAL A 215 -0.27 -4.01 -29.82
CA VAL A 215 -0.92 -5.17 -30.46
C VAL A 215 -0.91 -5.04 -31.98
N LYS A 216 -1.31 -3.88 -32.53
CA LYS A 216 -1.28 -3.64 -33.98
C LYS A 216 0.11 -3.74 -34.58
N ALA A 217 1.14 -3.30 -33.85
CA ALA A 217 2.52 -3.44 -34.30
C ALA A 217 2.97 -4.90 -34.43
N LEU A 218 2.23 -5.88 -33.90
CA LEU A 218 2.46 -7.29 -34.22
C LEU A 218 1.79 -7.64 -35.56
N GLU A 219 0.52 -7.26 -35.75
CA GLU A 219 -0.25 -7.50 -36.98
C GLU A 219 0.45 -6.84 -38.20
N ASP A 220 0.82 -5.56 -38.11
CA ASP A 220 1.44 -4.81 -39.21
C ASP A 220 2.85 -5.36 -39.59
N ASN A 221 3.51 -6.09 -38.68
CA ASN A 221 4.81 -6.72 -38.99
C ASN A 221 4.64 -8.01 -39.79
N GLU A 222 3.46 -8.64 -39.77
CA GLU A 222 3.14 -9.82 -40.58
C GLU A 222 3.09 -9.47 -42.08
N ASP A 223 2.78 -8.21 -42.43
CA ASP A 223 2.69 -7.72 -43.80
C ASP A 223 4.04 -7.27 -44.41
N SER A 224 5.11 -7.25 -43.61
CA SER A 224 6.46 -6.92 -44.10
C SER A 224 7.19 -8.18 -44.55
N ASP A 225 7.97 -8.14 -45.64
CA ASP A 225 8.74 -9.24 -46.24
C ASP A 225 9.76 -9.94 -45.29
N ASN A 226 9.73 -9.65 -43.99
CA ASN A 226 10.48 -10.35 -42.97
C ASN A 226 9.85 -11.73 -42.73
N LEU A 227 10.61 -12.78 -43.05
CA LEU A 227 10.26 -14.18 -42.83
C LEU A 227 10.05 -14.45 -41.32
N MET A 228 8.85 -14.20 -40.79
CA MET A 228 8.51 -14.48 -39.40
C MET A 228 8.19 -15.96 -39.22
N ALA A 229 8.59 -16.54 -38.09
CA ALA A 229 8.28 -17.93 -37.79
C ALA A 229 6.80 -18.07 -37.42
N GLU A 230 6.03 -18.78 -38.24
CA GLU A 230 4.63 -19.10 -37.97
C GLU A 230 4.46 -20.12 -36.82
N PRO A 231 3.32 -20.10 -36.10
CA PRO A 231 3.02 -21.08 -35.07
C PRO A 231 3.06 -22.52 -35.61
N GLY A 232 3.81 -23.40 -34.96
CA GLY A 232 3.94 -24.81 -35.33
C GLY A 232 5.27 -25.16 -36.01
N ASN A 233 6.08 -24.18 -36.40
CA ASN A 233 7.39 -24.42 -36.98
C ASN A 233 8.44 -24.78 -35.91
N PHE A 234 9.27 -25.77 -36.20
CA PHE A 234 10.44 -26.07 -35.39
C PHE A 234 11.53 -25.04 -35.67
N VAL A 235 11.88 -24.26 -34.64
CA VAL A 235 12.83 -23.14 -34.75
C VAL A 235 14.04 -23.34 -33.85
N ILE A 236 15.21 -22.89 -34.31
CA ILE A 236 16.42 -22.77 -33.51
C ILE A 236 16.61 -21.30 -33.17
N ILE A 237 16.55 -20.97 -31.87
CA ILE A 237 16.63 -19.59 -31.39
C ILE A 237 18.06 -19.31 -30.91
N TYR A 238 18.71 -18.34 -31.54
CA TYR A 238 20.01 -17.83 -31.11
C TYR A 238 19.82 -16.59 -30.23
N LEU A 239 20.08 -16.73 -28.93
CA LEU A 239 19.98 -15.62 -27.97
C LEU A 239 21.35 -14.97 -27.76
N LYS A 240 21.36 -13.64 -27.73
CA LYS A 240 22.55 -12.83 -27.41
C LYS A 240 22.66 -12.62 -25.90
N ASP A 241 23.89 -12.64 -25.37
CA ASP A 241 24.25 -12.29 -23.99
C ASP A 241 23.49 -13.09 -22.90
N VAL A 242 23.42 -14.42 -23.06
CA VAL A 242 22.90 -15.30 -22.00
C VAL A 242 23.98 -15.51 -20.92
N PRO A 243 23.70 -15.22 -19.63
CA PRO A 243 24.65 -15.46 -18.55
C PRO A 243 24.99 -16.94 -18.41
N LYS A 244 26.28 -17.27 -18.21
CA LYS A 244 26.74 -18.65 -17.98
C LYS A 244 26.03 -19.32 -16.79
N ALA A 245 25.73 -18.54 -15.75
CA ALA A 245 24.98 -18.99 -14.59
C ALA A 245 23.66 -19.69 -14.97
N PHE A 246 22.96 -19.24 -16.02
CA PHE A 246 21.74 -19.90 -16.47
C PHE A 246 22.00 -21.34 -16.91
N MET A 247 23.11 -21.60 -17.61
CA MET A 247 23.50 -22.95 -18.04
C MET A 247 23.88 -23.83 -16.85
N ASP A 248 24.54 -23.26 -15.85
CA ASP A 248 24.96 -23.99 -14.64
C ASP A 248 23.77 -24.39 -13.75
N PHE A 249 22.76 -23.52 -13.64
CA PHE A 249 21.55 -23.79 -12.85
C PHE A 249 20.50 -24.66 -13.58
N HIS A 250 20.56 -24.71 -14.91
CA HIS A 250 19.58 -25.44 -15.72
C HIS A 250 19.85 -26.95 -15.65
N LYS A 251 19.13 -27.63 -14.75
CA LYS A 251 19.08 -29.10 -14.69
C LYS A 251 18.17 -29.65 -15.80
N THR A 252 18.50 -30.82 -16.33
CA THR A 252 17.83 -31.52 -17.46
C THR A 252 16.37 -31.95 -17.24
N GLY A 253 15.69 -31.45 -16.21
CA GLY A 253 14.27 -31.74 -15.91
C GLY A 253 13.38 -30.51 -15.74
N ILE A 254 13.93 -29.29 -15.81
CA ILE A 254 13.16 -28.05 -15.67
C ILE A 254 12.81 -27.53 -17.06
N PRO A 255 11.52 -27.38 -17.42
CA PRO A 255 11.16 -26.87 -18.73
C PRO A 255 11.52 -25.39 -18.88
N VAL A 256 12.11 -25.02 -20.01
CA VAL A 256 12.38 -23.63 -20.37
C VAL A 256 11.31 -23.17 -21.34
N ALA A 257 10.49 -22.22 -20.89
CA ALA A 257 9.50 -21.54 -21.72
C ALA A 257 10.04 -20.17 -22.16
N LEU A 258 9.99 -19.89 -23.45
CA LEU A 258 10.33 -18.59 -24.03
C LEU A 258 9.05 -17.89 -24.47
N PHE A 259 8.96 -16.58 -24.24
CA PHE A 259 7.82 -15.77 -24.67
C PHE A 259 8.31 -14.48 -25.32
N GLY A 260 7.62 -14.06 -26.38
CA GLY A 260 7.87 -12.79 -27.07
C GLY A 260 7.38 -11.62 -26.23
N LEU A 261 8.16 -10.54 -26.19
CA LEU A 261 7.79 -9.31 -25.49
C LEU A 261 7.13 -8.32 -26.44
N PHE A 262 6.11 -7.62 -25.95
CA PHE A 262 5.53 -6.50 -26.68
C PHE A 262 6.48 -5.29 -26.73
N LYS A 263 6.24 -4.39 -27.69
CA LYS A 263 6.97 -3.12 -27.77
C LYS A 263 6.84 -2.34 -26.46
N ASN A 264 7.97 -1.92 -25.92
CA ASN A 264 8.14 -1.21 -24.63
C ASN A 264 7.90 -2.04 -23.36
N GLU A 265 7.64 -3.34 -23.44
CA GLU A 265 7.38 -4.17 -22.26
C GLU A 265 8.60 -4.30 -21.32
N HIS A 266 9.81 -4.14 -21.86
CA HIS A 266 11.06 -4.13 -21.08
C HIS A 266 11.23 -2.89 -20.18
N LYS A 267 10.46 -1.81 -20.40
CA LYS A 267 10.63 -0.56 -19.64
C LYS A 267 9.96 -0.67 -18.28
N MET A 268 10.59 -0.10 -17.26
CA MET A 268 10.03 -0.03 -15.90
C MET A 268 8.92 1.01 -15.77
N THR A 269 7.86 0.71 -15.05
CA THR A 269 6.77 1.64 -14.73
C THR A 269 6.18 1.40 -13.34
N LEU A 270 5.24 2.24 -12.93
CA LEU A 270 4.40 1.97 -11.77
C LEU A 270 3.27 1.02 -12.19
N VAL A 271 3.35 -0.22 -11.70
CA VAL A 271 2.35 -1.26 -11.95
C VAL A 271 1.42 -1.34 -10.74
N SER A 272 0.12 -1.49 -11.01
CA SER A 272 -0.91 -1.70 -9.98
C SER A 272 -1.62 -3.02 -10.25
N ALA A 273 -1.69 -3.89 -9.25
CA ALA A 273 -2.37 -5.17 -9.31
C ALA A 273 -3.50 -5.19 -8.27
N MET A 274 -4.68 -5.63 -8.67
CA MET A 274 -5.79 -5.89 -7.76
C MET A 274 -5.63 -7.30 -7.20
N ILE A 275 -5.51 -7.44 -5.90
CA ILE A 275 -5.25 -8.71 -5.20
C ILE A 275 -6.31 -8.95 -4.12
N ALA A 276 -6.65 -10.21 -3.90
CA ALA A 276 -7.47 -10.69 -2.81
C ALA A 276 -6.73 -11.81 -2.08
N ARG A 277 -6.75 -11.73 -0.74
CA ARG A 277 -6.17 -12.76 0.13
C ARG A 277 -6.89 -14.09 -0.08
N ILE A 278 -6.15 -15.19 -0.03
CA ILE A 278 -6.73 -16.54 -0.08
C ILE A 278 -7.29 -16.90 1.30
N PRO A 279 -8.49 -17.53 1.39
CA PRO A 279 -9.11 -17.86 2.67
C PRO A 279 -8.26 -18.71 3.62
N ASN A 280 -7.41 -19.59 3.07
CA ASN A 280 -6.57 -20.51 3.85
C ASN A 280 -5.37 -19.79 4.51
N PHE A 281 -5.01 -18.60 4.03
CA PHE A 281 -3.82 -17.89 4.50
C PHE A 281 -4.17 -16.88 5.60
N LYS A 282 -3.95 -17.27 6.87
CA LYS A 282 -4.31 -16.44 8.04
C LYS A 282 -3.20 -15.49 8.50
N ALA A 283 -1.94 -15.73 8.13
CA ALA A 283 -0.82 -14.96 8.64
C ALA A 283 -0.89 -13.47 8.24
N PRO A 284 -0.44 -12.54 9.10
CA PRO A 284 -0.46 -11.11 8.80
C PRO A 284 0.57 -10.76 7.73
N VAL A 285 0.19 -9.91 6.78
CA VAL A 285 1.05 -9.39 5.71
C VAL A 285 1.03 -7.88 5.75
N LYS A 286 2.17 -7.28 6.07
CA LYS A 286 2.30 -5.83 6.21
C LYS A 286 2.63 -5.21 4.85
N ALA A 287 2.19 -3.98 4.65
CA ALA A 287 2.58 -3.21 3.49
C ALA A 287 4.10 -2.97 3.51
N LYS A 288 4.74 -3.12 2.35
CA LYS A 288 6.20 -3.07 2.12
C LYS A 288 6.99 -4.30 2.59
N ASP A 289 6.34 -5.38 2.99
CA ASP A 289 7.02 -6.66 3.14
C ASP A 289 7.44 -7.18 1.76
N PRO A 290 8.59 -7.86 1.64
CA PRO A 290 9.00 -8.49 0.38
C PRO A 290 8.01 -9.60 0.03
N LEU A 291 7.47 -9.55 -1.18
CA LEU A 291 6.53 -10.53 -1.71
C LEU A 291 6.95 -10.89 -3.13
N VAL A 292 6.78 -12.17 -3.47
CA VAL A 292 7.05 -12.68 -4.80
C VAL A 292 5.78 -12.58 -5.63
N PHE A 293 5.85 -11.81 -6.72
CA PHE A 293 4.75 -11.64 -7.65
C PHE A 293 5.00 -12.48 -8.90
N GLN A 294 4.02 -13.30 -9.25
CA GLN A 294 3.90 -13.87 -10.58
C GLN A 294 2.80 -13.14 -11.33
N ILE A 295 3.16 -12.34 -12.33
CA ILE A 295 2.23 -11.59 -13.18
C ILE A 295 2.36 -12.12 -14.61
N GLY A 296 1.33 -12.84 -15.07
CA GLY A 296 1.41 -13.59 -16.33
C GLY A 296 2.61 -14.56 -16.32
N PHE A 297 3.58 -14.30 -17.20
CA PHE A 297 4.80 -15.11 -17.36
C PHE A 297 6.00 -14.61 -16.54
N ARG A 298 5.92 -13.42 -15.94
CA ARG A 298 7.04 -12.81 -15.21
C ARG A 298 6.93 -13.11 -13.73
N ARG A 299 8.05 -13.48 -13.12
CA ARG A 299 8.22 -13.64 -11.67
C ARG A 299 9.27 -12.66 -11.18
N PHE A 300 9.01 -12.02 -10.05
CA PHE A 300 9.95 -11.10 -9.41
C PHE A 300 9.59 -10.91 -7.94
N SER A 301 10.59 -10.60 -7.11
CA SER A 301 10.38 -10.17 -5.73
C SER A 301 10.29 -8.65 -5.67
N THR A 302 9.35 -8.12 -4.88
CA THR A 302 9.25 -6.68 -4.60
C THR A 302 8.49 -6.37 -3.33
N CYS A 303 8.67 -5.17 -2.79
CA CYS A 303 7.94 -4.66 -1.64
C CYS A 303 6.76 -3.77 -2.09
N PRO A 304 5.52 -4.29 -2.20
CA PRO A 304 4.38 -3.53 -2.69
C PRO A 304 3.83 -2.57 -1.62
N ILE A 305 3.12 -1.55 -2.08
CA ILE A 305 2.26 -0.73 -1.22
C ILE A 305 0.82 -1.09 -1.47
N PHE A 306 0.08 -1.35 -0.39
CA PHE A 306 -1.35 -1.64 -0.46
C PHE A 306 -2.18 -0.36 -0.39
N SER A 307 -3.23 -0.30 -1.19
CA SER A 307 -4.16 0.82 -1.27
C SER A 307 -5.57 0.35 -1.55
N GLU A 308 -6.57 1.05 -1.02
CA GLU A 308 -7.98 0.75 -1.25
C GLU A 308 -8.33 0.76 -2.75
N HIS A 309 -9.28 -0.10 -3.14
CA HIS A 309 -9.86 -0.12 -4.48
C HIS A 309 -11.17 0.68 -4.49
N ALA A 310 -11.13 1.92 -4.98
CA ALA A 310 -12.30 2.81 -5.04
C ALA A 310 -12.38 3.54 -6.39
N HIS A 311 -13.54 4.13 -6.72
CA HIS A 311 -13.70 4.97 -7.90
C HIS A 311 -13.37 6.44 -7.60
N GLN A 312 -12.13 6.69 -7.15
CA GLN A 312 -11.68 8.01 -6.70
C GLN A 312 -10.28 8.32 -7.22
N ASN A 313 -9.83 9.57 -7.08
CA ASN A 313 -8.50 9.99 -7.53
C ASN A 313 -7.40 9.74 -6.48
N LYS A 314 -7.80 9.66 -5.20
CA LYS A 314 -6.91 9.43 -4.06
C LYS A 314 -7.29 8.12 -3.40
N PHE A 315 -6.28 7.34 -3.05
CA PHE A 315 -6.46 6.03 -2.46
C PHE A 315 -5.80 6.00 -1.10
N LYS A 316 -6.56 5.61 -0.08
CA LYS A 316 -6.00 5.42 1.26
C LYS A 316 -5.08 4.21 1.23
N MET A 317 -3.88 4.38 1.79
CA MET A 317 -2.93 3.30 2.01
C MET A 317 -3.43 2.43 3.16
N GLU A 318 -3.41 1.11 2.97
CA GLU A 318 -3.61 0.17 4.05
C GLU A 318 -2.28 -0.31 4.60
N ARG A 319 -2.22 -0.52 5.92
CA ARG A 319 -1.02 -1.01 6.61
C ARG A 319 -0.85 -2.52 6.47
N PHE A 320 -1.95 -3.24 6.37
CA PHE A 320 -2.00 -4.70 6.26
C PHE A 320 -2.90 -5.12 5.11
N LEU A 321 -2.66 -6.30 4.56
CA LEU A 321 -3.58 -6.94 3.63
C LEU A 321 -4.87 -7.32 4.38
N PRO A 322 -6.05 -6.80 4.03
CA PRO A 322 -7.29 -7.18 4.73
C PRO A 322 -7.59 -8.68 4.57
N GLN A 323 -8.27 -9.26 5.57
CA GLN A 323 -8.67 -10.67 5.55
C GLN A 323 -9.75 -10.95 4.49
N LYS A 324 -10.60 -9.96 4.20
CA LYS A 324 -11.67 -10.03 3.20
C LYS A 324 -11.63 -8.80 2.29
N GLY A 325 -12.04 -8.98 1.04
CA GLY A 325 -12.13 -7.91 0.05
C GLY A 325 -10.91 -7.81 -0.86
N PHE A 326 -10.97 -6.84 -1.76
CA PHE A 326 -9.94 -6.59 -2.76
C PHE A 326 -9.13 -5.37 -2.39
N ILE A 327 -7.83 -5.45 -2.60
CA ILE A 327 -6.91 -4.34 -2.40
C ILE A 327 -6.01 -4.17 -3.63
N VAL A 328 -5.49 -2.97 -3.82
CA VAL A 328 -4.55 -2.69 -4.92
C VAL A 328 -3.14 -2.63 -4.38
N ALA A 329 -2.29 -3.53 -4.85
CA ALA A 329 -0.85 -3.52 -4.65
C ALA A 329 -0.17 -2.72 -5.77
N SER A 330 0.52 -1.64 -5.40
CA SER A 330 1.30 -0.81 -6.32
C SER A 330 2.79 -0.99 -6.08
N MET A 331 3.55 -1.20 -7.16
CA MET A 331 4.99 -1.48 -7.12
C MET A 331 5.67 -1.00 -8.41
N TYR A 332 6.99 -0.90 -8.40
CA TYR A 332 7.75 -0.69 -9.63
C TYR A 332 8.05 -2.05 -10.27
N ALA A 333 7.62 -2.22 -11.51
CA ALA A 333 7.85 -3.43 -12.28
C ALA A 333 7.89 -3.09 -13.78
N PRO A 334 8.41 -3.99 -14.63
CA PRO A 334 8.32 -3.83 -16.07
C PRO A 334 6.85 -3.66 -16.52
N ILE A 335 6.65 -2.92 -17.60
CA ILE A 335 5.35 -2.73 -18.21
C ILE A 335 4.76 -4.11 -18.52
N MET A 336 3.52 -4.35 -18.11
CA MET A 336 2.76 -5.54 -18.47
C MET A 336 1.37 -5.09 -18.94
N PHE A 337 0.87 -5.68 -20.02
CA PHE A 337 -0.42 -5.32 -20.57
C PHE A 337 -1.51 -6.21 -19.96
N ALA A 338 -2.49 -5.60 -19.28
CA ALA A 338 -3.67 -6.29 -18.80
C ALA A 338 -4.55 -6.77 -19.98
N PRO A 339 -5.29 -7.90 -19.87
CA PRO A 339 -5.48 -8.71 -18.66
C PRO A 339 -4.32 -9.68 -18.44
N ALA A 340 -3.76 -9.67 -17.24
CA ALA A 340 -2.79 -10.67 -16.79
C ALA A 340 -3.19 -11.13 -15.38
N PRO A 341 -3.27 -12.46 -15.13
CA PRO A 341 -3.50 -12.96 -13.78
C PRO A 341 -2.29 -12.67 -12.90
N VAL A 342 -2.55 -12.44 -11.62
CA VAL A 342 -1.53 -12.14 -10.60
C VAL A 342 -1.63 -13.17 -9.49
N LEU A 343 -0.51 -13.80 -9.16
CA LEU A 343 -0.34 -14.63 -7.97
C LEU A 343 0.72 -13.98 -7.08
N VAL A 344 0.49 -14.03 -5.77
CA VAL A 344 1.39 -13.45 -4.78
C VAL A 344 1.79 -14.54 -3.81
N PHE A 345 3.10 -14.75 -3.68
CA PHE A 345 3.69 -15.70 -2.78
C PHE A 345 4.50 -14.97 -1.70
N ARG A 346 4.59 -15.60 -0.53
CA ARG A 346 5.48 -15.20 0.54
C ARG A 346 6.47 -16.33 0.77
N GLU A 347 7.74 -15.97 0.88
CA GLU A 347 8.78 -16.89 1.30
C GLU A 347 8.66 -17.14 2.80
N ASN A 348 8.63 -18.42 3.16
CA ASN A 348 8.60 -18.90 4.54
C ASN A 348 10.02 -19.24 5.00
N VAL A 349 10.22 -19.44 6.30
CA VAL A 349 11.52 -19.72 6.94
C VAL A 349 12.20 -20.95 6.33
N MET A 350 11.40 -21.94 5.95
CA MET A 350 11.84 -23.16 5.29
C MET A 350 12.13 -22.99 3.78
N GLN A 351 12.22 -21.76 3.27
CA GLN A 351 12.35 -21.44 1.83
C GLN A 351 11.21 -22.02 0.97
N LYS A 352 10.09 -22.37 1.61
CA LYS A 352 8.83 -22.72 0.95
C LYS A 352 8.06 -21.45 0.60
N TYR A 353 7.24 -21.53 -0.43
CA TYR A 353 6.48 -20.39 -0.92
C TYR A 353 4.99 -20.59 -0.70
N ASP A 354 4.44 -19.82 0.23
CA ASP A 354 3.03 -19.88 0.57
C ASP A 354 2.25 -18.92 -0.31
N LEU A 355 1.16 -19.43 -0.90
CA LEU A 355 0.29 -18.62 -1.74
C LEU A 355 -0.58 -17.70 -0.86
N VAL A 356 -0.28 -16.40 -0.89
CA VAL A 356 -0.91 -15.38 -0.05
C VAL A 356 -2.19 -14.84 -0.69
N ALA A 357 -2.09 -14.47 -1.97
CA ALA A 357 -3.15 -13.74 -2.65
C ALA A 357 -3.21 -14.09 -4.15
N LYS A 358 -4.42 -13.96 -4.70
CA LYS A 358 -4.71 -14.08 -6.13
C LYS A 358 -5.35 -12.81 -6.64
N GLY A 359 -5.17 -12.50 -7.92
CA GLY A 359 -5.56 -11.20 -8.43
C GLY A 359 -5.47 -11.05 -9.94
N SER A 360 -5.64 -9.82 -10.38
CA SER A 360 -5.52 -9.41 -11.77
C SER A 360 -4.79 -8.08 -11.90
N LEU A 361 -4.09 -7.91 -13.01
CA LEU A 361 -3.38 -6.69 -13.33
C LEU A 361 -4.36 -5.56 -13.69
N LEU A 362 -4.21 -4.39 -13.07
CA LEU A 362 -4.97 -3.20 -13.44
C LEU A 362 -4.30 -2.46 -14.61
N PRO A 363 -5.07 -1.64 -15.35
CA PRO A 363 -4.51 -0.71 -16.32
C PRO A 363 -3.39 0.14 -15.72
N LEU A 364 -2.32 0.36 -16.48
CA LEU A 364 -1.17 1.15 -16.03
C LEU A 364 -1.59 2.61 -15.81
N ASP A 365 -1.26 3.12 -14.63
CA ASP A 365 -1.54 4.49 -14.22
C ASP A 365 -0.44 4.99 -13.28
N THR A 366 0.49 5.79 -13.81
CA THR A 366 1.57 6.38 -13.00
C THR A 366 1.10 7.52 -12.11
N ASP A 367 -0.08 8.08 -12.39
CA ASP A 367 -0.63 9.24 -11.69
C ASP A 367 -1.49 8.82 -10.47
N ARG A 368 -1.60 7.51 -10.21
CA ARG A 368 -2.32 6.97 -9.04
C ARG A 368 -1.75 7.53 -7.73
N ILE A 369 -2.57 8.25 -6.96
CA ILE A 369 -2.14 8.89 -5.72
C ILE A 369 -2.48 8.00 -4.53
N ILE A 370 -1.45 7.45 -3.88
CA ILE A 370 -1.57 6.66 -2.66
C ILE A 370 -1.24 7.56 -1.46
N ILE A 371 -2.18 7.66 -0.51
CA ILE A 371 -2.08 8.55 0.65
C ILE A 371 -2.07 7.72 1.93
N LYS A 372 -1.02 7.87 2.73
CA LYS A 372 -0.97 7.36 4.09
C LYS A 372 -1.66 8.35 5.03
N ARG A 373 -2.64 7.84 5.78
CA ARG A 373 -3.28 8.55 6.89
C ARG A 373 -2.53 8.22 8.19
N VAL A 374 -2.46 9.19 9.08
CA VAL A 374 -2.11 9.03 10.49
C VAL A 374 -3.17 9.74 11.30
N VAL A 375 -3.66 9.08 12.34
CA VAL A 375 -4.67 9.63 13.25
C VAL A 375 -4.01 9.86 14.60
N LEU A 376 -3.97 11.12 15.04
CA LEU A 376 -3.52 11.46 16.38
C LEU A 376 -4.74 11.48 17.30
N SER A 377 -4.66 10.73 18.39
CA SER A 377 -5.73 10.59 19.38
C SER A 377 -5.52 11.58 20.54
N GLY A 378 -6.62 12.01 21.15
CA GLY A 378 -6.63 12.88 22.31
C GLY A 378 -7.85 12.62 23.17
N ALA A 379 -7.68 12.76 24.48
CA ALA A 379 -8.73 12.52 25.46
C ALA A 379 -9.36 13.85 25.92
N PRO A 380 -10.70 13.94 26.00
CA PRO A 380 -11.35 15.08 26.64
C PRO A 380 -11.05 15.06 28.15
N PHE A 381 -10.75 16.23 28.70
CA PHE A 381 -10.50 16.41 30.14
C PHE A 381 -11.62 17.20 30.81
N LYS A 382 -11.88 18.42 30.34
CA LYS A 382 -12.93 19.29 30.87
C LYS A 382 -13.92 19.66 29.77
N ILE A 383 -15.16 19.23 29.93
CA ILE A 383 -16.22 19.39 28.92
C ILE A 383 -17.17 20.51 29.38
N ASN A 384 -17.27 21.57 28.59
CA ASN A 384 -18.33 22.56 28.70
C ASN A 384 -19.36 22.35 27.56
N LYS A 385 -20.45 23.12 27.55
CA LYS A 385 -21.52 22.99 26.55
C LYS A 385 -21.01 22.91 25.09
N LYS A 386 -20.17 23.86 24.65
CA LYS A 386 -19.63 23.94 23.27
C LYS A 386 -18.09 23.93 23.18
N THR A 387 -17.39 23.88 24.32
CA THR A 387 -15.92 23.92 24.34
C THR A 387 -15.39 22.81 25.22
N VAL A 388 -14.35 22.13 24.75
CA VAL A 388 -13.74 21.00 25.45
C VAL A 388 -12.25 21.26 25.60
N THR A 389 -11.71 20.99 26.78
CA THR A 389 -10.26 20.96 26.99
C THR A 389 -9.75 19.56 26.71
N VAL A 390 -8.79 19.41 25.81
CA VAL A 390 -8.24 18.14 25.34
C VAL A 390 -6.83 17.96 25.90
N ARG A 391 -6.47 16.73 26.26
CA ARG A 391 -5.13 16.32 26.73
C ARG A 391 -4.61 15.13 25.91
N TYR A 392 -3.30 14.89 26.01
CA TYR A 392 -2.57 13.76 25.40
C TYR A 392 -2.54 13.69 23.88
N MET A 393 -3.10 14.67 23.15
CA MET A 393 -2.90 14.75 21.71
C MET A 393 -1.53 15.32 21.34
N PHE A 394 -1.11 16.38 22.06
CA PHE A 394 0.20 17.01 21.91
C PHE A 394 0.78 17.25 23.29
N PHE A 395 2.10 17.44 23.34
CA PHE A 395 2.83 17.76 24.57
C PHE A 395 3.41 19.18 24.56
N ASN A 396 3.59 19.78 23.38
CA ASN A 396 4.14 21.12 23.21
C ASN A 396 3.07 22.12 22.77
N ARG A 397 3.16 23.35 23.28
CA ARG A 397 2.30 24.47 22.86
C ARG A 397 2.45 24.83 21.39
N GLU A 398 3.68 24.89 20.90
CA GLU A 398 3.98 25.27 19.51
C GLU A 398 3.37 24.30 18.50
N ASP A 399 3.29 23.01 18.85
CA ASP A 399 2.69 22.00 17.99
C ASP A 399 1.18 22.23 17.85
N ILE A 400 0.49 22.65 18.92
CA ILE A 400 -0.94 22.99 18.89
C ILE A 400 -1.19 24.18 17.97
N ASP A 401 -0.37 25.23 18.07
CA ASP A 401 -0.52 26.42 17.24
C ASP A 401 -0.23 26.12 15.75
N TYR A 402 0.72 25.23 15.46
CA TYR A 402 1.01 24.74 14.11
C TYR A 402 -0.17 23.96 13.50
N TYR A 403 -0.79 23.08 14.29
CA TYR A 403 -1.91 22.23 13.84
C TYR A 403 -3.29 22.88 14.00
N LYS A 404 -3.35 24.12 14.49
CA LYS A 404 -4.60 24.87 14.70
C LYS A 404 -5.56 24.92 13.49
N PRO A 405 -5.09 25.05 12.23
CA PRO A 405 -5.98 25.10 11.08
C PRO A 405 -6.71 23.79 10.77
N ILE A 406 -6.29 22.66 11.34
CA ILE A 406 -6.80 21.33 10.99
C ILE A 406 -8.13 21.06 11.70
N GLU A 407 -9.08 20.45 10.99
CA GLU A 407 -10.34 19.97 11.56
C GLU A 407 -10.13 18.72 12.43
N LEU A 408 -10.75 18.76 13.62
CA LEU A 408 -10.83 17.64 14.55
C LEU A 408 -12.14 16.89 14.33
N ARG A 409 -12.09 15.56 14.41
CA ARG A 409 -13.25 14.69 14.41
C ARG A 409 -13.30 13.84 15.67
N THR A 410 -14.45 13.32 16.03
CA THR A 410 -14.57 12.36 17.15
C THR A 410 -15.02 11.00 16.65
N LYS A 411 -14.89 9.93 17.45
CA LYS A 411 -15.35 8.58 17.04
C LYS A 411 -16.86 8.56 16.80
N TRP A 412 -17.61 9.39 17.51
CA TRP A 412 -19.06 9.59 17.34
C TRP A 412 -19.43 10.61 16.26
N GLY A 413 -18.50 11.00 15.38
CA GLY A 413 -18.79 11.82 14.20
C GLY A 413 -18.98 13.32 14.46
N LYS A 414 -18.65 13.82 15.65
CA LYS A 414 -18.67 15.27 15.92
C LYS A 414 -17.46 15.94 15.29
N ARG A 415 -17.61 17.20 14.92
CA ARG A 415 -16.59 17.99 14.20
C ARG A 415 -16.25 19.25 14.96
N GLY A 416 -14.99 19.64 14.95
CA GLY A 416 -14.51 20.77 15.72
C GLY A 416 -13.16 21.31 15.28
N HIS A 417 -12.73 22.38 15.93
CA HIS A 417 -11.45 23.02 15.66
C HIS A 417 -10.76 23.44 16.96
N ILE A 418 -9.44 23.59 16.90
CA ILE A 418 -8.62 24.08 18.00
C ILE A 418 -8.81 25.60 18.11
N LYS A 419 -9.21 26.08 19.30
CA LYS A 419 -9.32 27.52 19.59
C LYS A 419 -7.99 28.09 20.05
N GLN A 420 -7.39 27.50 21.07
CA GLN A 420 -6.18 28.01 21.72
C GLN A 420 -5.47 26.92 22.51
N ALA A 421 -4.14 26.97 22.53
CA ALA A 421 -3.32 26.19 23.47
C ALA A 421 -3.47 26.72 24.91
N LEU A 422 -3.52 25.81 25.88
CA LEU A 422 -3.59 26.09 27.31
C LEU A 422 -2.33 25.56 27.99
N GLY A 423 -1.63 26.43 28.73
CA GLY A 423 -0.42 26.06 29.46
C GLY A 423 0.75 25.66 28.57
N THR A 424 1.66 24.86 29.14
CA THR A 424 2.91 24.40 28.51
C THR A 424 2.86 22.93 28.09
N HIS A 425 2.11 22.08 28.80
CA HIS A 425 2.06 20.62 28.64
C HIS A 425 1.13 20.11 27.53
N GLY A 426 0.85 20.93 26.52
CA GLY A 426 0.07 20.50 25.35
C GLY A 426 -1.44 20.32 25.60
N HIS A 427 -1.99 20.97 26.63
CA HIS A 427 -3.45 21.09 26.73
C HIS A 427 -3.97 22.08 25.71
N MET A 428 -5.16 21.82 25.17
CA MET A 428 -5.77 22.73 24.19
C MET A 428 -7.27 22.85 24.41
N LYS A 429 -7.80 24.05 24.15
CA LYS A 429 -9.23 24.32 24.12
C LYS A 429 -9.73 24.13 22.70
N CYS A 430 -10.65 23.20 22.51
CA CYS A 430 -11.31 22.93 21.24
C CYS A 430 -12.78 23.35 21.30
N ALA A 431 -13.35 23.69 20.16
CA ALA A 431 -14.79 23.90 20.02
C ALA A 431 -15.37 22.90 19.05
N PHE A 432 -16.51 22.34 19.42
CA PHE A 432 -17.23 21.33 18.64
C PHE A 432 -18.62 21.84 18.27
N ASN A 433 -19.16 21.30 17.19
CA ASN A 433 -20.53 21.57 16.74
C ASN A 433 -21.59 21.13 17.77
N ALA A 434 -21.33 20.02 18.48
CA ALA A 434 -22.24 19.44 19.48
C ALA A 434 -21.51 19.19 20.81
N HIS A 435 -22.29 18.94 21.87
CA HIS A 435 -21.76 18.58 23.19
C HIS A 435 -21.06 17.22 23.14
N LEU A 436 -19.89 17.10 23.77
CA LEU A 436 -19.08 15.88 23.78
C LEU A 436 -19.38 15.03 25.03
N ARG A 437 -19.30 13.70 24.93
CA ARG A 437 -19.35 12.82 26.11
C ARG A 437 -17.93 12.57 26.63
N SER A 438 -17.80 12.20 27.90
CA SER A 438 -16.50 11.93 28.54
C SER A 438 -15.78 10.71 27.98
N ASP A 439 -16.53 9.75 27.42
CA ASP A 439 -16.03 8.53 26.77
C ASP A 439 -15.63 8.74 25.30
N ASP A 440 -15.87 9.92 24.73
CA ASP A 440 -15.51 10.20 23.34
C ASP A 440 -14.01 10.45 23.20
N THR A 441 -13.44 10.04 22.06
CA THR A 441 -12.04 10.29 21.73
C THR A 441 -11.95 11.23 20.55
N ILE A 442 -11.08 12.23 20.69
CA ILE A 442 -10.90 13.27 19.70
C ILE A 442 -9.73 12.85 18.82
N LEU A 443 -9.92 12.94 17.51
CA LEU A 443 -9.02 12.42 16.49
C LEU A 443 -8.67 13.54 15.52
N MET A 444 -7.40 13.68 15.20
CA MET A 444 -6.94 14.56 14.13
C MET A 444 -6.32 13.73 13.00
N ASN A 445 -6.78 13.96 11.76
CA ASN A 445 -6.27 13.23 10.60
C ASN A 445 -5.18 14.02 9.90
N LEU A 446 -4.03 13.38 9.73
CA LEU A 446 -2.90 13.86 8.97
C LEU A 446 -2.65 12.95 7.77
N TYR A 447 -2.35 13.54 6.63
CA TYR A 447 -2.18 12.81 5.37
C TYR A 447 -0.85 13.11 4.70
N LYS A 448 -0.22 12.09 4.13
CA LYS A 448 0.93 12.27 3.24
C LYS A 448 0.84 11.34 2.04
N ARG A 449 1.35 11.78 0.90
CA ARG A 449 1.54 10.89 -0.24
C ARG A 449 2.71 9.93 0.01
N VAL A 450 2.53 8.67 -0.38
CA VAL A 450 3.56 7.63 -0.27
C VAL A 450 3.77 6.99 -1.64
N PHE A 451 5.03 6.69 -1.93
CA PHE A 451 5.46 6.04 -3.16
C PHE A 451 6.11 4.69 -2.83
N PRO A 452 6.00 3.69 -3.72
CA PRO A 452 6.73 2.43 -3.58
C PRO A 452 8.25 2.66 -3.52
N LYS A 453 8.97 1.73 -2.89
CA LYS A 453 10.43 1.72 -2.91
C LYS A 453 10.92 0.93 -4.12
N TRP A 454 12.04 1.36 -4.71
CA TRP A 454 12.72 0.57 -5.74
C TRP A 454 13.33 -0.70 -5.12
N SER A 455 12.61 -1.82 -5.26
CA SER A 455 12.94 -3.12 -4.65
C SER A 455 12.69 -4.26 -5.64
N PHE A 456 12.78 -3.99 -6.94
CA PHE A 456 12.54 -4.98 -7.97
C PHE A 456 13.75 -5.93 -8.06
N ASP A 457 13.52 -7.20 -7.78
CA ASP A 457 14.48 -8.27 -7.97
C ASP A 457 13.93 -9.33 -8.94
N PRO A 458 14.53 -9.51 -10.13
CA PRO A 458 14.12 -10.53 -11.08
C PRO A 458 14.52 -11.96 -10.67
N HIS A 459 15.46 -12.12 -9.73
CA HIS A 459 15.93 -13.43 -9.30
C HIS A 459 14.97 -14.00 -8.25
N VAL A 460 14.20 -15.00 -8.64
CA VAL A 460 13.32 -15.78 -7.75
C VAL A 460 13.64 -17.24 -7.95
N THR A 461 13.87 -17.97 -6.87
CA THR A 461 14.06 -19.42 -6.94
C THR A 461 12.79 -20.10 -7.41
N ILE A 462 12.94 -21.18 -8.18
CA ILE A 462 11.79 -21.92 -8.70
C ILE A 462 11.02 -22.46 -7.51
N LEU A 463 9.75 -22.07 -7.38
CA LEU A 463 8.85 -22.60 -6.36
C LEU A 463 8.83 -24.12 -6.58
N PRO A 464 9.30 -24.96 -5.63
CA PRO A 464 8.99 -26.38 -5.72
C PRO A 464 7.46 -26.50 -5.65
N PRO A 465 6.83 -27.34 -6.48
CA PRO A 465 5.44 -27.67 -6.25
C PRO A 465 5.37 -28.25 -4.84
N ALA A 466 4.63 -27.59 -3.95
CA ALA A 466 4.18 -28.23 -2.73
C ALA A 466 3.20 -29.32 -3.17
N ILE A 467 3.74 -30.47 -3.59
CA ILE A 467 3.01 -31.72 -3.43
C ILE A 467 3.01 -31.87 -1.91
N ALA A 468 1.94 -31.41 -1.27
CA ALA A 468 1.59 -31.98 0.00
C ALA A 468 1.38 -33.45 -0.32
N GLU A 469 2.38 -34.28 -0.03
CA GLU A 469 2.12 -35.67 0.30
C GLU A 469 1.12 -35.56 1.44
N ILE A 470 -0.15 -35.76 1.10
CA ILE A 470 -1.17 -36.04 2.09
C ILE A 470 -0.66 -37.34 2.68
N GLU A 471 -0.05 -37.25 3.86
CA GLU A 471 0.20 -38.40 4.72
C GLU A 471 -1.18 -39.05 4.92
N LYS A 472 -1.48 -40.03 4.07
CA LYS A 472 -2.59 -40.96 4.20
C LYS A 472 -2.14 -42.15 5.05
N GLU A 473 -1.25 -41.93 6.02
CA GLU A 473 -0.76 -43.01 6.87
C GLU A 473 -1.67 -43.20 8.11
N ASP A 474 -2.47 -42.19 8.49
CA ASP A 474 -3.33 -42.30 9.69
C ASP A 474 -4.75 -42.80 9.40
N ASP A 475 -5.22 -42.77 8.13
CA ASP A 475 -6.58 -43.22 7.77
C ASP A 475 -6.63 -44.71 7.34
N GLU A 476 -5.50 -45.35 7.01
CA GLU A 476 -5.49 -46.75 6.57
C GLU A 476 -5.40 -47.73 7.76
N GLU A 477 -4.68 -47.37 8.84
CA GLU A 477 -4.59 -48.21 10.05
C GLU A 477 -5.90 -48.23 10.85
N GLU A 478 -6.62 -47.11 10.96
CA GLU A 478 -7.95 -47.09 11.63
C GLU A 478 -9.01 -47.87 10.85
N VAL A 479 -8.93 -47.91 9.51
CA VAL A 479 -9.88 -48.64 8.67
C VAL A 479 -9.59 -50.14 8.68
N GLU A 480 -8.31 -50.56 8.73
CA GLU A 480 -7.94 -51.97 8.90
C GLU A 480 -8.31 -52.50 10.29
N GLU A 481 -8.11 -51.74 11.37
CA GLU A 481 -8.56 -52.13 12.72
C GLU A 481 -10.09 -52.22 12.83
N MET A 482 -10.84 -51.37 12.12
CA MET A 482 -12.31 -51.45 12.10
C MET A 482 -12.82 -52.66 11.31
N ILE A 483 -12.13 -53.09 10.24
CA ILE A 483 -12.48 -54.28 9.46
C ILE A 483 -12.15 -55.56 10.25
N GLU A 484 -10.98 -55.62 10.91
CA GLU A 484 -10.59 -56.78 11.72
C GLU A 484 -11.50 -56.99 12.94
N ASN A 485 -11.98 -55.89 13.54
CA ASN A 485 -12.95 -55.93 14.64
C ASN A 485 -14.38 -56.27 14.19
N ALA A 486 -14.74 -56.02 12.92
CA ALA A 486 -16.02 -56.42 12.34
C ALA A 486 -16.03 -57.93 12.01
N GLU A 487 -14.94 -58.46 11.45
CA GLU A 487 -14.81 -59.90 11.15
C GLU A 487 -14.76 -60.77 12.42
N LYS A 488 -14.13 -60.28 13.52
CA LYS A 488 -14.17 -60.97 14.82
C LYS A 488 -15.58 -61.03 15.43
N ARG A 489 -16.41 -60.01 15.22
CA ARG A 489 -17.81 -59.98 15.71
C ARG A 489 -18.75 -60.87 14.89
N GLU A 490 -18.50 -61.02 13.59
CA GLU A 490 -19.27 -61.96 12.76
C GLU A 490 -18.92 -63.42 13.10
N GLY A 491 -17.67 -63.73 13.46
CA GLY A 491 -17.25 -65.08 13.87
C GLY A 491 -17.87 -65.58 15.18
N GLU A 492 -18.21 -64.70 16.12
CA GLU A 492 -18.85 -65.07 17.40
C GLU A 492 -20.36 -65.32 17.25
N ALA A 493 -21.01 -64.71 16.26
CA ALA A 493 -22.45 -64.88 16.02
C ALA A 493 -22.81 -66.28 15.48
N TYR A 494 -21.86 -66.98 14.86
CA TYR A 494 -22.06 -68.33 14.30
C TYR A 494 -21.70 -69.48 15.26
N GLN A 495 -21.22 -69.22 16.48
CA GLN A 495 -20.99 -70.26 17.50
C GLN A 495 -22.16 -70.51 18.46
N LEU A 496 -23.29 -69.81 18.27
CA LEU A 496 -24.50 -69.99 19.09
C LEU A 496 -25.56 -70.90 18.44
N PHE A 497 -25.26 -71.50 17.30
CA PHE A 497 -26.08 -72.53 16.66
C PHE A 497 -25.19 -73.65 16.09
N ASP A 498 -24.62 -74.45 16.98
CA ASP A 498 -24.26 -75.86 16.75
C ASP A 498 -24.36 -76.65 18.05
#